data_AF-A0A8D8WLV5-F1
#
_entry.id   AF-A0A8D8WLV5-F1
#
_cell.length_a   1.000
_cell.length_b   1.000
_cell.length_c   1.000
_cell.angle_alpha   90.00
_cell.angle_beta   90.00
_cell.angle_gamma   90.00
#
_symmetry.space_group_name_H-M   'P 1'
#
loop_
_entity.id
_entity.type
_entity.pdbx_description
1 polymer ?
#
loop_
_entity_poly.entity_id
_entity_poly.type
_entity_poly.pdbx_seq_one_letter_code
_entity_poly.pdbx_strand_id
1 'polypeptide(L)'
;MAEQIKVTRSDSFENVSKFSENSDTMMSGDAKLSSSEQYGAIQIVKSEEKHKFILDHEALERILLQDHIKDKHVVVVSVAGAFRKGKSFLLDFLLRYMNFTYIEEVPNGDWMGPNDVPLEGFSWRGGSERDTTGILMWSHVYLATLTTGEKAAVVLLDTQGTFDSESTVRDCATVFALSTMLSSIQIYNLSQNIQEDDLQHLQLFTEYGRLALADTGTKPFQRLQFLVRDWSFPYEADYGEEGGRKILERRLQISEKQHAELQSLREHIKSCFSEISCFLMPHPGLKVATNPKFDGRLKDIEPDFKESLSQLVPILLAPENLLLKEISGVQVKAKDLVQYFKSYLNLFSGDELPEPKSMLVATAEANNLSAVASAREMYSSLMDGVC
;
A
#
# COMPACT_ATOMS: atom_id res chain seq x y z
N MET A 1 -48.69 20.72 -72.05
CA MET A 1 -48.56 22.00 -71.34
C MET A 1 -47.20 21.96 -70.64
N ALA A 2 -46.10 22.28 -71.34
CA ALA A 2 -45.54 23.63 -71.52
C ALA A 2 -45.24 24.28 -70.16
N GLU A 3 -44.04 24.70 -69.78
CA GLU A 3 -42.77 24.89 -70.52
C GLU A 3 -41.60 25.05 -69.52
N GLN A 4 -40.37 25.04 -70.05
CA GLN A 4 -39.03 24.99 -69.43
C GLN A 4 -38.63 26.33 -68.75
N ILE A 5 -37.51 26.45 -67.99
CA ILE A 5 -36.11 26.70 -68.43
C ILE A 5 -35.25 26.69 -67.13
N LYS A 6 -34.25 25.79 -66.91
CA LYS A 6 -32.79 25.84 -67.29
C LYS A 6 -32.04 27.07 -66.69
N VAL A 7 -30.79 27.08 -66.21
CA VAL A 7 -29.58 26.26 -66.44
C VAL A 7 -28.44 26.74 -65.49
N THR A 8 -27.72 25.80 -64.86
CA THR A 8 -26.24 25.58 -64.78
C THR A 8 -25.25 26.75 -64.61
N ARG A 9 -24.04 26.66 -63.99
CA ARG A 9 -22.93 25.68 -64.09
C ARG A 9 -21.80 26.16 -63.12
N SER A 10 -21.06 25.28 -62.41
CA SER A 10 -19.62 24.92 -62.57
C SER A 10 -18.60 26.08 -62.43
N ASP A 11 -17.38 25.98 -61.91
CA ASP A 11 -16.50 24.87 -61.55
C ASP A 11 -15.38 25.40 -60.63
N SER A 12 -14.74 24.44 -59.95
CA SER A 12 -13.40 24.43 -59.35
C SER A 12 -12.31 25.36 -59.93
N PHE A 13 -11.34 25.79 -59.12
CA PHE A 13 -9.89 25.73 -59.44
C PHE A 13 -9.00 26.03 -58.21
N GLU A 14 -7.83 25.41 -58.25
CA GLU A 14 -6.82 25.17 -57.22
C GLU A 14 -5.92 26.37 -56.86
N ASN A 15 -5.25 26.23 -55.70
CA ASN A 15 -3.86 26.59 -55.36
C ASN A 15 -3.26 27.94 -55.82
N VAL A 16 -2.60 28.64 -54.89
CA VAL A 16 -1.12 28.79 -54.83
C VAL A 16 -0.70 29.77 -53.72
N SER A 17 0.32 29.33 -53.00
CA SER A 17 1.19 29.94 -51.98
C SER A 17 1.70 31.39 -52.18
N LYS A 18 1.97 32.12 -51.08
CA LYS A 18 3.33 32.48 -50.56
C LYS A 18 3.33 33.69 -49.59
N PHE A 19 3.94 33.45 -48.41
CA PHE A 19 4.99 34.21 -47.70
C PHE A 19 4.98 35.74 -47.49
N SER A 20 5.48 36.08 -46.29
CA SER A 20 6.05 37.32 -45.72
C SER A 20 5.15 38.00 -44.69
N GLU A 21 5.59 38.43 -43.51
CA GLU A 21 6.92 38.51 -42.89
C GLU A 21 6.74 38.74 -41.37
N ASN A 22 7.78 38.40 -40.62
CA ASN A 22 7.88 38.52 -39.16
C ASN A 22 7.71 39.97 -38.64
N SER A 23 7.15 40.09 -37.45
CA SER A 23 7.61 41.10 -36.49
C SER A 23 7.62 40.52 -35.09
N ASP A 24 8.82 40.38 -34.54
CA ASP A 24 9.14 39.96 -33.19
C ASP A 24 8.45 40.81 -32.13
N THR A 25 7.90 40.17 -31.10
CA THR A 25 7.83 40.77 -29.77
C THR A 25 8.04 39.67 -28.74
N MET A 26 9.25 39.64 -28.19
CA MET A 26 9.60 38.84 -27.02
C MET A 26 8.81 39.33 -25.81
N MET A 27 8.15 38.43 -25.06
CA MET A 27 8.13 38.44 -23.59
C MET A 27 7.60 37.11 -23.02
N SER A 28 8.36 36.62 -22.04
CA SER A 28 8.06 35.67 -20.97
C SER A 28 7.48 34.29 -21.33
N GLY A 29 8.33 33.28 -21.17
CA GLY A 29 7.95 31.88 -21.21
C GLY A 29 7.14 31.45 -19.99
N ASP A 30 5.93 31.00 -20.25
CA ASP A 30 5.26 30.01 -19.42
C ASP A 30 5.61 28.64 -19.98
N ALA A 31 6.47 27.92 -19.25
CA ALA A 31 6.67 26.51 -19.47
C ALA A 31 5.32 25.81 -19.25
N LYS A 32 4.67 25.44 -20.37
CA LYS A 32 3.59 24.46 -20.38
C LYS A 32 4.05 23.24 -19.59
N LEU A 33 3.46 23.01 -18.42
CA LEU A 33 3.44 21.68 -17.80
C LEU A 33 2.81 20.73 -18.83
N SER A 34 3.63 19.94 -19.52
CA SER A 34 3.17 18.94 -20.48
C SER A 34 3.77 17.57 -20.16
N SER A 35 3.16 16.91 -19.19
CA SER A 35 2.77 15.49 -19.25
C SER A 35 1.96 15.22 -17.99
N SER A 36 0.69 14.86 -18.12
CA SER A 36 -0.04 14.21 -17.03
C SER A 36 0.72 12.93 -16.71
N GLU A 37 1.56 12.93 -15.68
CA GLU A 37 2.16 11.70 -15.17
C GLU A 37 1.02 10.79 -14.74
N GLN A 38 0.81 9.73 -15.52
CA GLN A 38 -0.21 8.75 -15.21
C GLN A 38 0.33 7.89 -14.06
N TYR A 39 -0.16 8.15 -12.85
CA TYR A 39 0.14 7.30 -11.70
C TYR A 39 -0.44 5.90 -11.92
N GLY A 40 0.29 4.91 -11.43
CA GLY A 40 -0.07 3.50 -11.53
C GLY A 40 0.66 2.64 -10.50
N ALA A 41 0.24 1.38 -10.41
CA ALA A 41 0.88 0.38 -9.58
C ALA A 41 2.16 -0.13 -10.27
N ILE A 42 3.30 -0.01 -9.58
CA ILE A 42 4.61 -0.42 -10.06
C ILE A 42 5.04 -1.67 -9.30
N GLN A 43 5.33 -2.74 -10.01
CA GLN A 43 5.84 -3.96 -9.40
C GLN A 43 7.29 -3.76 -8.97
N ILE A 44 7.52 -3.70 -7.66
CA ILE A 44 8.86 -3.50 -7.07
C ILE A 44 9.50 -4.81 -6.62
N VAL A 45 8.69 -5.84 -6.34
CA VAL A 45 9.17 -7.20 -6.08
C VAL A 45 8.50 -8.14 -7.05
N LYS A 46 9.29 -8.85 -7.84
CA LYS A 46 8.83 -9.87 -8.80
C LYS A 46 9.01 -11.24 -8.20
N SER A 47 8.03 -12.12 -8.41
CA SER A 47 8.16 -13.55 -8.13
C SER A 47 8.50 -14.25 -9.44
N GLU A 48 9.71 -14.81 -9.54
CA GLU A 48 10.20 -15.52 -10.73
C GLU A 48 9.97 -17.05 -10.63
N GLU A 49 10.24 -17.74 -11.74
CA GLU A 49 10.29 -19.20 -11.79
C GLU A 49 11.23 -19.75 -10.71
N LYS A 50 10.81 -20.85 -10.06
CA LYS A 50 11.50 -21.47 -8.89
C LYS A 50 11.38 -20.68 -7.58
N HIS A 51 10.31 -19.92 -7.37
CA HIS A 51 9.99 -19.36 -6.04
C HIS A 51 11.05 -18.37 -5.52
N LYS A 52 11.66 -17.60 -6.44
CA LYS A 52 12.64 -16.56 -6.12
C LYS A 52 12.01 -15.18 -6.22
N PHE A 53 12.30 -14.34 -5.22
CA PHE A 53 11.87 -12.95 -5.21
C PHE A 53 13.01 -12.03 -5.64
N ILE A 54 12.76 -11.19 -6.64
CA ILE A 54 13.74 -10.24 -7.18
C ILE A 54 13.23 -8.82 -6.98
N LEU A 55 14.10 -7.96 -6.45
CA LEU A 55 13.86 -6.54 -6.31
C LEU A 55 14.10 -5.83 -7.64
N ASP A 56 13.13 -5.05 -8.09
CA ASP A 56 13.34 -4.08 -9.17
C ASP A 56 13.93 -2.79 -8.58
N HIS A 57 15.27 -2.75 -8.49
CA HIS A 57 15.99 -1.66 -7.85
C HIS A 57 15.72 -0.31 -8.53
N GLU A 58 15.71 -0.27 -9.86
CA GLU A 58 15.49 0.95 -10.63
C GLU A 58 14.07 1.48 -10.41
N ALA A 59 13.07 0.60 -10.41
CA ALA A 59 11.69 0.98 -10.15
C ALA A 59 11.52 1.54 -8.72
N LEU A 60 12.11 0.89 -7.72
CA LEU A 60 12.03 1.32 -6.33
C LEU A 60 12.74 2.67 -6.10
N GLU A 61 13.95 2.82 -6.63
CA GLU A 61 14.75 4.05 -6.50
C GLU A 61 14.07 5.23 -7.19
N ARG A 62 13.47 5.02 -8.37
CA ARG A 62 12.71 6.05 -9.08
C ARG A 62 11.52 6.59 -8.27
N ILE A 63 10.92 5.77 -7.41
CA ILE A 63 9.79 6.19 -6.55
C ILE A 63 10.31 6.88 -5.28
N LEU A 64 11.27 6.25 -4.57
CA LEU A 64 11.67 6.69 -3.22
C LEU A 64 12.82 7.71 -3.19
N LEU A 65 13.62 7.83 -4.25
CA LEU A 65 14.78 8.74 -4.30
C LEU A 65 14.48 10.07 -5.01
N GLN A 66 13.21 10.40 -5.25
CA GLN A 66 12.83 11.71 -5.77
C GLN A 66 13.27 12.82 -4.80
N ASP A 67 13.79 13.94 -5.31
CA ASP A 67 14.42 14.98 -4.49
C ASP A 67 13.52 15.55 -3.38
N HIS A 68 12.21 15.64 -3.63
CA HIS A 68 11.25 16.14 -2.67
C HIS A 68 10.77 15.09 -1.64
N ILE A 69 11.12 13.81 -1.84
CA ILE A 69 10.70 12.66 -1.04
C ILE A 69 11.85 12.05 -0.23
N LYS A 70 13.03 11.89 -0.84
CA LYS A 70 14.12 11.02 -0.36
C LYS A 70 14.55 11.26 1.10
N ASP A 71 14.50 12.52 1.55
CA ASP A 71 14.92 12.93 2.89
C ASP A 71 13.77 13.03 3.92
N LYS A 72 12.53 12.74 3.52
CA LYS A 72 11.36 12.70 4.40
C LYS A 72 11.28 11.37 5.14
N HIS A 73 10.82 11.41 6.40
CA HIS A 73 10.43 10.18 7.08
C HIS A 73 9.21 9.56 6.38
N VAL A 74 9.17 8.23 6.37
CA VAL A 74 8.21 7.47 5.56
C VAL A 74 7.13 6.83 6.42
N VAL A 75 5.89 6.83 5.93
CA VAL A 75 4.78 6.02 6.42
C VAL A 75 4.51 4.97 5.36
N VAL A 76 4.48 3.69 5.75
CA VAL A 76 4.31 2.59 4.80
C VAL A 76 3.07 1.80 5.19
N VAL A 77 2.03 1.88 4.36
CA VAL A 77 0.78 1.14 4.54
C VAL A 77 0.77 -0.04 3.60
N SER A 78 0.63 -1.24 4.15
CA SER A 78 0.65 -2.49 3.40
C SER A 78 -0.64 -3.26 3.62
N VAL A 79 -1.20 -3.85 2.56
CA VAL A 79 -2.31 -4.79 2.67
C VAL A 79 -1.86 -6.18 2.25
N ALA A 80 -1.91 -7.13 3.18
CA ALA A 80 -1.57 -8.53 2.94
C ALA A 80 -2.68 -9.47 3.42
N GLY A 81 -2.73 -10.68 2.89
CA GLY A 81 -3.73 -11.68 3.25
C GLY A 81 -4.17 -12.52 2.05
N ALA A 82 -5.15 -13.38 2.27
CA ALA A 82 -5.55 -14.41 1.31
C ALA A 82 -5.90 -13.86 -0.08
N PHE A 83 -5.64 -14.69 -1.09
CA PHE A 83 -5.94 -14.41 -2.47
C PHE A 83 -7.46 -14.30 -2.75
N ARG A 84 -7.85 -13.46 -3.73
CA ARG A 84 -9.25 -13.08 -4.06
C ARG A 84 -10.10 -12.50 -2.93
N LYS A 85 -9.52 -11.94 -1.87
CA LYS A 85 -10.29 -11.32 -0.77
C LYS A 85 -10.42 -9.81 -0.85
N GLY A 86 -10.32 -9.24 -2.07
CA GLY A 86 -10.59 -7.82 -2.32
C GLY A 86 -9.58 -6.84 -1.69
N LYS A 87 -8.28 -7.17 -1.71
CA LYS A 87 -7.19 -6.31 -1.21
C LYS A 87 -7.01 -5.07 -2.08
N SER A 88 -6.74 -5.26 -3.37
CA SER A 88 -6.55 -4.18 -4.35
C SER A 88 -7.79 -3.29 -4.46
N PHE A 89 -9.00 -3.89 -4.41
CA PHE A 89 -10.27 -3.16 -4.31
C PHE A 89 -10.36 -2.23 -3.09
N LEU A 90 -9.87 -2.66 -1.92
CA LEU A 90 -9.79 -1.80 -0.73
C LEU A 90 -8.73 -0.71 -0.90
N LEU A 91 -7.55 -1.07 -1.42
CA LEU A 91 -6.45 -0.13 -1.67
C LEU A 91 -6.87 1.00 -2.61
N ASP A 92 -7.74 0.77 -3.58
CA ASP A 92 -8.21 1.84 -4.45
C ASP A 92 -9.12 2.84 -3.73
N PHE A 93 -9.89 2.42 -2.72
CA PHE A 93 -10.58 3.36 -1.84
C PHE A 93 -9.60 4.13 -0.95
N LEU A 94 -8.52 3.49 -0.51
CA LEU A 94 -7.42 4.17 0.18
C LEU A 94 -6.80 5.24 -0.74
N LEU A 95 -6.50 4.90 -2.00
CA LEU A 95 -5.99 5.85 -2.99
C LEU A 95 -6.95 7.03 -3.21
N ARG A 96 -8.25 6.76 -3.32
CA ARG A 96 -9.26 7.82 -3.46
C ARG A 96 -9.24 8.77 -2.27
N TYR A 97 -9.16 8.26 -1.04
CA TYR A 97 -9.02 9.09 0.16
C TYR A 97 -7.69 9.86 0.18
N MET A 98 -6.58 9.22 -0.21
CA MET A 98 -5.26 9.87 -0.25
C MET A 98 -5.22 11.02 -1.26
N ASN A 99 -5.79 10.83 -2.45
CA ASN A 99 -5.92 11.87 -3.47
C ASN A 99 -6.76 13.03 -2.94
N PHE A 100 -7.93 12.73 -2.37
CA PHE A 100 -8.81 13.75 -1.80
C PHE A 100 -8.14 14.53 -0.65
N THR A 101 -7.43 13.85 0.25
CA THR A 101 -6.90 14.45 1.48
C THR A 101 -5.57 15.18 1.27
N TYR A 102 -4.72 14.67 0.38
CA TYR A 102 -3.32 15.12 0.26
C TYR A 102 -2.96 15.74 -1.10
N ILE A 103 -3.84 15.66 -2.08
CA ILE A 103 -3.65 16.29 -3.40
C ILE A 103 -4.72 17.36 -3.65
N GLU A 104 -5.99 17.04 -3.39
CA GLU A 104 -7.08 17.97 -3.62
C GLU A 104 -7.17 19.04 -2.52
N GLU A 105 -7.30 20.31 -2.90
CA GLU A 105 -7.47 21.43 -1.98
C GLU A 105 -8.95 21.67 -1.66
N VAL A 106 -9.73 20.62 -1.37
CA VAL A 106 -11.18 20.71 -1.13
C VAL A 106 -11.53 20.31 0.32
N PRO A 107 -11.58 21.26 1.27
CA PRO A 107 -11.61 20.94 2.70
C PRO A 107 -12.89 20.24 3.21
N ASN A 108 -13.99 20.29 2.45
CA ASN A 108 -15.33 19.86 2.91
C ASN A 108 -16.07 18.95 1.91
N GLY A 109 -15.33 18.24 1.05
CA GLY A 109 -15.90 17.26 0.12
C GLY A 109 -16.16 15.90 0.75
N ASP A 110 -16.98 15.09 0.09
CA ASP A 110 -17.09 13.66 0.39
C ASP A 110 -15.98 12.91 -0.36
N TRP A 111 -14.98 12.43 0.38
CA TRP A 111 -13.82 11.74 -0.17
C TRP A 111 -14.19 10.46 -0.94
N MET A 112 -15.35 9.84 -0.65
CA MET A 112 -15.80 8.67 -1.39
C MET A 112 -16.07 8.98 -2.86
N GLY A 113 -16.34 10.24 -3.16
CA GLY A 113 -16.62 10.72 -4.50
C GLY A 113 -18.01 10.32 -5.01
N PRO A 114 -18.33 10.68 -6.26
CA PRO A 114 -19.64 10.45 -6.84
C PRO A 114 -19.96 8.97 -7.07
N ASN A 115 -21.25 8.62 -6.95
CA ASN A 115 -21.73 7.23 -7.01
C ASN A 115 -21.54 6.53 -8.37
N ASP A 116 -21.40 7.31 -9.44
CA ASP A 116 -21.36 6.83 -10.82
C ASP A 116 -19.95 6.74 -11.41
N VAL A 117 -18.91 7.08 -10.64
CA VAL A 117 -17.52 7.03 -11.10
C VAL A 117 -16.89 5.68 -10.76
N PRO A 118 -16.28 4.98 -11.75
CA PRO A 118 -15.54 3.74 -11.52
C PRO A 118 -14.43 3.90 -10.49
N LEU A 119 -14.02 2.78 -9.89
CA LEU A 119 -12.86 2.73 -9.01
C LEU A 119 -11.61 2.42 -9.84
N GLU A 120 -10.59 3.27 -9.72
CA GLU A 120 -9.33 3.18 -10.46
C GLU A 120 -8.15 3.18 -9.49
N GLY A 121 -7.07 2.49 -9.85
CA GLY A 121 -5.89 2.36 -8.99
C GLY A 121 -5.08 1.11 -9.32
N PHE A 122 -4.85 0.27 -8.32
CA PHE A 122 -4.28 -1.05 -8.48
C PHE A 122 -5.18 -1.91 -9.38
N SER A 123 -4.60 -2.80 -10.18
CA SER A 123 -5.41 -3.75 -10.95
C SER A 123 -6.21 -4.63 -10.00
N TRP A 124 -7.52 -4.71 -10.24
CA TRP A 124 -8.40 -5.67 -9.60
C TRP A 124 -9.46 -6.15 -10.58
N ARG A 125 -9.83 -7.42 -10.46
CA ARG A 125 -10.89 -8.03 -11.26
C ARG A 125 -11.57 -9.15 -10.49
N GLY A 126 -12.77 -9.53 -10.91
CA GLY A 126 -13.39 -10.79 -10.49
C GLY A 126 -12.66 -12.02 -11.07
N GLY A 127 -13.22 -13.21 -10.82
CA GLY A 127 -12.68 -14.49 -11.31
C GLY A 127 -11.86 -15.27 -10.28
N SER A 128 -11.38 -16.46 -10.65
CA SER A 128 -10.68 -17.38 -9.76
C SER A 128 -9.15 -17.35 -9.88
N GLU A 129 -8.60 -16.83 -10.98
CA GLU A 129 -7.14 -16.79 -11.24
C GLU A 129 -6.44 -15.58 -10.64
N ARG A 130 -5.13 -15.59 -10.41
CA ARG A 130 -4.41 -14.43 -9.87
C ARG A 130 -4.39 -13.16 -10.72
N ASP A 131 -4.18 -12.04 -10.02
CA ASP A 131 -4.03 -10.71 -10.62
C ASP A 131 -2.70 -10.08 -10.14
N THR A 132 -2.53 -9.94 -8.83
CA THR A 132 -1.32 -9.39 -8.19
C THR A 132 -0.25 -10.47 -7.96
N THR A 133 1.00 -10.22 -8.36
CA THR A 133 2.18 -11.06 -8.07
C THR A 133 3.29 -10.26 -7.39
N GLY A 134 3.98 -10.86 -6.41
CA GLY A 134 5.01 -10.19 -5.61
C GLY A 134 4.49 -9.02 -4.78
N ILE A 135 5.14 -7.86 -4.87
CA ILE A 135 4.75 -6.63 -4.16
C ILE A 135 4.70 -5.48 -5.17
N LEU A 136 3.58 -4.77 -5.20
CA LEU A 136 3.40 -3.55 -5.96
C LEU A 136 3.40 -2.34 -5.02
N MET A 137 4.02 -1.26 -5.49
CA MET A 137 4.03 0.04 -4.85
C MET A 137 3.29 1.03 -5.74
N TRP A 138 2.45 1.87 -5.15
CA TRP A 138 1.87 2.98 -5.91
C TRP A 138 2.97 3.97 -6.30
N SER A 139 3.01 4.38 -7.57
CA SER A 139 4.08 5.27 -8.09
C SER A 139 4.05 6.68 -7.51
N HIS A 140 2.88 7.17 -7.08
CA HIS A 140 2.77 8.46 -6.42
C HIS A 140 3.03 8.33 -4.91
N VAL A 141 4.03 9.06 -4.41
CA VAL A 141 4.30 9.16 -2.98
C VAL A 141 3.63 10.41 -2.44
N TYR A 142 2.69 10.24 -1.52
CA TYR A 142 1.93 11.36 -0.97
C TYR A 142 2.73 12.09 0.10
N LEU A 143 2.64 13.41 0.14
CA LEU A 143 3.23 14.22 1.22
C LEU A 143 2.15 14.61 2.23
N ALA A 144 2.08 13.90 3.34
CA ALA A 144 1.15 14.18 4.42
C ALA A 144 1.80 15.11 5.47
N THR A 145 1.06 16.13 5.92
CA THR A 145 1.45 16.89 7.10
C THR A 145 0.88 16.22 8.33
N LEU A 146 1.76 15.68 9.18
CA LEU A 146 1.39 15.05 10.44
C LEU A 146 0.90 16.10 11.46
N THR A 147 0.26 15.64 12.53
CA THR A 147 -0.19 16.50 13.64
C THR A 147 0.95 17.27 14.32
N THR A 148 2.18 16.78 14.20
CA THR A 148 3.41 17.45 14.67
C THR A 148 3.83 18.63 13.78
N GLY A 149 3.21 18.81 12.61
CA GLY A 149 3.61 19.75 11.56
C GLY A 149 4.69 19.22 10.62
N GLU A 150 5.21 18.02 10.89
CA GLU A 150 6.20 17.38 10.03
C GLU A 150 5.57 16.88 8.71
N LYS A 151 6.28 17.06 7.59
CA LYS A 151 5.90 16.46 6.31
C LYS A 151 6.49 15.07 6.17
N ALA A 152 5.63 14.05 6.10
CA ALA A 152 5.99 12.65 5.91
C ALA A 152 5.61 12.15 4.50
N ALA A 153 6.42 11.23 3.98
CA ALA A 153 6.15 10.54 2.72
C ALA A 153 5.28 9.30 2.98
N VAL A 154 4.09 9.22 2.41
CA VAL A 154 3.18 8.08 2.58
C VAL A 154 3.19 7.20 1.33
N VAL A 155 3.44 5.92 1.53
CA VAL A 155 3.53 4.91 0.46
C VAL A 155 2.54 3.79 0.73
N LEU A 156 1.85 3.36 -0.34
CA LEU A 156 0.91 2.23 -0.30
C LEU A 156 1.51 1.02 -1.03
N LEU A 157 1.43 -0.14 -0.38
CA LEU A 157 1.87 -1.43 -0.91
C LEU A 157 0.69 -2.39 -1.08
N ASP A 158 0.54 -2.94 -2.29
CA ASP A 158 -0.32 -4.10 -2.54
C ASP A 158 0.55 -5.35 -2.59
N THR A 159 0.15 -6.39 -1.88
CA THR A 159 0.89 -7.65 -1.88
C THR A 159 0.12 -8.74 -2.59
N GLN A 160 0.85 -9.70 -3.16
CA GLN A 160 0.29 -10.94 -3.64
C GLN A 160 -0.57 -11.60 -2.55
N GLY A 161 -1.68 -12.20 -2.97
CA GLY A 161 -2.52 -12.97 -2.08
C GLY A 161 -1.87 -14.28 -1.69
N THR A 162 -1.93 -14.61 -0.40
CA THR A 162 -1.47 -15.90 0.09
C THR A 162 -2.42 -17.02 -0.37
N PHE A 163 -1.89 -18.24 -0.55
CA PHE A 163 -2.62 -19.47 -0.90
C PHE A 163 -3.28 -19.48 -2.29
N ASP A 164 -2.59 -18.96 -3.30
CA ASP A 164 -2.96 -19.25 -4.70
C ASP A 164 -2.51 -20.67 -5.10
N SER A 165 -2.96 -21.14 -6.27
CA SER A 165 -2.65 -22.50 -6.77
C SER A 165 -1.22 -22.66 -7.32
N GLU A 166 -0.45 -21.58 -7.39
CA GLU A 166 0.86 -21.53 -8.06
C GLU A 166 2.01 -21.20 -7.10
N SER A 167 1.70 -20.77 -5.87
CA SER A 167 2.66 -20.30 -4.88
C SER A 167 2.75 -21.26 -3.71
N THR A 168 3.96 -21.42 -3.21
CA THR A 168 4.21 -22.24 -2.02
C THR A 168 3.78 -21.50 -0.74
N VAL A 169 3.62 -22.25 0.35
CA VAL A 169 3.45 -21.66 1.69
C VAL A 169 4.63 -20.72 2.02
N ARG A 170 5.83 -21.07 1.56
CA ARG A 170 7.03 -20.24 1.69
C ARG A 170 6.91 -18.90 0.97
N ASP A 171 6.41 -18.88 -0.26
CA ASP A 171 6.22 -17.65 -1.03
C ASP A 171 5.27 -16.71 -0.31
N CYS A 172 4.16 -17.28 0.16
CA CYS A 172 3.14 -16.57 0.92
C CYS A 172 3.71 -15.97 2.20
N ALA A 173 4.47 -16.77 2.96
CA ALA A 173 5.14 -16.34 4.18
C ALA A 173 6.19 -15.26 3.90
N THR A 174 6.94 -15.36 2.80
CA THR A 174 7.98 -14.41 2.40
C THR A 174 7.39 -13.04 2.03
N VAL A 175 6.37 -13.02 1.17
CA VAL A 175 5.68 -11.77 0.78
C VAL A 175 5.07 -11.10 2.01
N PHE A 176 4.37 -11.88 2.83
CA PHE A 176 3.78 -11.37 4.06
C PHE A 176 4.85 -10.83 5.03
N ALA A 177 5.97 -11.56 5.20
CA ALA A 177 7.09 -11.18 6.03
C ALA A 177 7.72 -9.85 5.62
N LEU A 178 8.08 -9.74 4.33
CA LEU A 178 8.65 -8.54 3.76
C LEU A 178 7.69 -7.37 3.96
N SER A 179 6.42 -7.55 3.62
CA SER A 179 5.42 -6.51 3.75
C SER A 179 5.23 -6.03 5.20
N THR A 180 5.31 -6.94 6.18
CA THR A 180 5.19 -6.62 7.62
C THR A 180 6.43 -5.93 8.17
N MET A 181 7.63 -6.38 7.81
CA MET A 181 8.87 -5.74 8.25
C MET A 181 9.03 -4.33 7.68
N LEU A 182 8.58 -4.11 6.44
CA LEU A 182 8.72 -2.85 5.73
C LEU A 182 7.61 -1.85 6.09
N SER A 183 6.42 -2.31 6.47
CA SER A 183 5.29 -1.44 6.81
C SER A 183 5.34 -0.87 8.22
N SER A 184 4.76 0.30 8.40
CA SER A 184 4.39 0.85 9.70
C SER A 184 2.95 0.52 10.06
N ILE A 185 2.08 0.37 9.05
CA ILE A 185 0.70 -0.08 9.19
C ILE A 185 0.51 -1.31 8.29
N GLN A 186 0.39 -2.49 8.90
CA GLN A 186 0.11 -3.74 8.21
C GLN A 186 -1.38 -4.07 8.36
N ILE A 187 -2.11 -4.05 7.24
CA ILE A 187 -3.50 -4.49 7.17
C ILE A 187 -3.50 -5.97 6.82
N TYR A 188 -3.99 -6.80 7.74
CA TYR A 188 -4.18 -8.22 7.52
C TYR A 188 -5.62 -8.49 7.09
N ASN A 189 -5.83 -8.59 5.79
CA ASN A 189 -7.14 -8.73 5.15
C ASN A 189 -7.59 -10.20 5.16
N LEU A 190 -8.50 -10.50 6.09
CA LEU A 190 -9.05 -11.82 6.35
C LEU A 190 -10.48 -11.95 5.83
N SER A 191 -10.92 -13.18 5.59
CA SER A 191 -12.27 -13.48 5.09
C SER A 191 -13.10 -14.10 6.20
N GLN A 192 -14.27 -13.52 6.46
CA GLN A 192 -15.32 -13.98 7.38
C GLN A 192 -14.96 -14.00 8.87
N ASN A 193 -13.80 -14.52 9.27
CA ASN A 193 -13.41 -14.67 10.66
C ASN A 193 -11.88 -14.58 10.82
N ILE A 194 -11.42 -14.59 12.08
CA ILE A 194 -10.03 -14.82 12.44
C ILE A 194 -9.91 -16.27 12.90
N GLN A 195 -9.20 -17.10 12.13
CA GLN A 195 -8.98 -18.52 12.38
C GLN A 195 -7.61 -18.77 13.04
N GLU A 196 -7.37 -19.97 13.58
CA GLU A 196 -6.07 -20.26 14.22
C GLU A 196 -4.93 -20.35 13.21
N ASP A 197 -5.17 -20.83 12.00
CA ASP A 197 -4.20 -20.85 10.91
C ASP A 197 -3.82 -19.42 10.46
N ASP A 198 -4.77 -18.47 10.47
CA ASP A 198 -4.46 -17.05 10.24
C ASP A 198 -3.44 -16.54 11.26
N LEU A 199 -3.58 -16.93 12.53
CA LEU A 199 -2.66 -16.57 13.61
C LEU A 199 -1.32 -17.30 13.49
N GLN A 200 -1.32 -18.57 13.06
CA GLN A 200 -0.10 -19.34 12.84
C GLN A 200 0.77 -18.74 11.73
N HIS A 201 0.20 -18.11 10.70
CA HIS A 201 1.00 -17.37 9.73
C HIS A 201 1.78 -16.20 10.35
N LEU A 202 1.27 -15.64 11.45
CA LEU A 202 1.98 -14.61 12.20
C LEU A 202 3.12 -15.17 13.06
N GLN A 203 3.17 -16.49 13.29
CA GLN A 203 4.17 -17.14 14.13
C GLN A 203 5.59 -16.92 13.63
N LEU A 204 5.83 -16.87 12.31
CA LEU A 204 7.17 -16.60 11.77
C LEU A 204 7.74 -15.28 12.31
N PHE A 205 6.89 -14.26 12.50
CA PHE A 205 7.28 -12.95 13.00
C PHE A 205 7.48 -12.92 14.49
N THR A 206 6.83 -13.84 15.19
CA THR A 206 6.88 -13.88 16.64
C THR A 206 8.26 -14.20 17.19
N GLU A 207 8.97 -15.14 16.58
CA GLU A 207 10.32 -15.50 16.99
C GLU A 207 11.34 -14.42 16.63
N TYR A 208 11.24 -13.86 15.42
CA TYR A 208 12.05 -12.69 15.04
C TYR A 208 11.83 -11.54 16.01
N GLY A 209 10.57 -11.23 16.29
CA GLY A 209 10.24 -10.10 17.13
C GLY A 209 10.65 -10.27 18.58
N ARG A 210 10.60 -11.51 19.10
CA ARG A 210 11.16 -11.84 20.41
C ARG A 210 12.66 -11.56 20.48
N LEU A 211 13.42 -11.96 19.46
CA LEU A 211 14.85 -11.68 19.43
C LEU A 211 15.14 -10.17 19.27
N ALA A 212 14.37 -9.47 18.42
CA ALA A 212 14.50 -8.02 18.22
C ALA A 212 14.24 -7.23 19.51
N LEU A 213 13.21 -7.64 20.25
CA LEU A 213 12.86 -7.05 21.54
C LEU A 213 13.94 -7.31 22.59
N ALA A 214 14.53 -8.51 22.60
CA ALA A 214 15.62 -8.83 23.51
C ALA A 214 16.91 -8.03 23.22
N ASP A 215 17.17 -7.70 21.96
CA ASP A 215 18.35 -6.96 21.53
C ASP A 215 18.19 -5.44 21.70
N THR A 216 17.04 -4.89 21.27
CA THR A 216 16.82 -3.43 21.21
C THR A 216 15.97 -2.87 22.36
N GLY A 217 15.24 -3.72 23.08
CA GLY A 217 14.25 -3.30 24.07
C GLY A 217 12.97 -2.67 23.48
N THR A 218 12.86 -2.61 22.15
CA THR A 218 11.71 -2.03 21.44
C THR A 218 10.96 -3.08 20.64
N LYS A 219 9.64 -2.89 20.47
CA LYS A 219 8.85 -3.78 19.63
C LYS A 219 9.26 -3.59 18.15
N PRO A 220 9.47 -4.68 17.40
CA PRO A 220 9.95 -4.62 16.01
C PRO A 220 8.93 -4.08 15.01
N PHE A 221 7.63 -4.24 15.32
CA PHE A 221 6.55 -3.88 14.42
C PHE A 221 5.61 -2.89 15.09
N GLN A 222 4.97 -2.07 14.26
CA GLN A 222 4.16 -0.97 14.74
C GLN A 222 2.69 -1.38 14.83
N ARG A 223 1.87 -1.11 13.82
CA ARG A 223 0.44 -1.41 13.85
C ARG A 223 0.09 -2.61 12.98
N LEU A 224 -0.61 -3.57 13.56
CA LEU A 224 -1.28 -4.67 12.86
C LEU A 224 -2.80 -4.46 12.92
N GLN A 225 -3.41 -4.17 11.77
CA GLN A 225 -4.85 -4.05 11.63
C GLN A 225 -5.43 -5.35 11.08
N PHE A 226 -6.09 -6.14 11.91
CA PHE A 226 -6.98 -7.19 11.43
C PHE A 226 -8.17 -6.55 10.73
N LEU A 227 -8.39 -6.93 9.46
CA LEU A 227 -9.54 -6.48 8.69
C LEU A 227 -10.35 -7.71 8.27
N VAL A 228 -11.43 -7.97 8.98
CA VAL A 228 -12.30 -9.13 8.71
C VAL A 228 -13.36 -8.72 7.70
N ARG A 229 -13.21 -9.19 6.46
CA ARG A 229 -14.15 -8.99 5.36
C ARG A 229 -15.35 -9.90 5.51
N ASP A 230 -16.52 -9.48 5.02
CA ASP A 230 -17.73 -10.30 4.97
C ASP A 230 -18.15 -10.86 6.34
N TRP A 231 -17.97 -10.07 7.41
CA TRP A 231 -18.44 -10.43 8.75
C TRP A 231 -19.96 -10.64 8.73
N SER A 232 -20.37 -11.85 9.11
CA SER A 232 -21.76 -12.32 8.94
C SER A 232 -22.56 -12.33 10.24
N PHE A 233 -21.95 -11.92 11.36
CA PHE A 233 -22.56 -12.03 12.69
C PHE A 233 -22.62 -10.66 13.41
N PRO A 234 -23.20 -9.61 12.80
CA PRO A 234 -23.30 -8.28 13.42
C PRO A 234 -24.08 -8.30 14.73
N TYR A 235 -24.96 -9.28 14.92
CA TYR A 235 -25.72 -9.50 16.16
C TYR A 235 -24.88 -10.04 17.33
N GLU A 236 -23.69 -10.60 17.07
CA GLU A 236 -22.75 -11.02 18.13
C GLU A 236 -21.69 -9.97 18.42
N ALA A 237 -21.27 -9.26 17.38
CA ALA A 237 -20.34 -8.13 17.43
C ALA A 237 -20.64 -7.22 16.24
N ASP A 238 -20.96 -5.96 16.53
CA ASP A 238 -21.34 -4.96 15.54
C ASP A 238 -20.24 -4.76 14.47
N TYR A 239 -20.60 -4.19 13.32
CA TYR A 239 -19.59 -3.75 12.35
C TYR A 239 -18.70 -2.65 12.93
N GLY A 240 -17.51 -2.49 12.35
CA GLY A 240 -16.55 -1.45 12.76
C GLY A 240 -15.50 -1.90 13.76
N GLU A 241 -14.80 -0.91 14.32
CA GLU A 241 -13.68 -1.12 15.25
C GLU A 241 -14.13 -1.68 16.60
N GLU A 242 -15.27 -1.23 17.13
CA GLU A 242 -15.74 -1.64 18.46
C GLU A 242 -16.15 -3.12 18.51
N GLY A 243 -16.85 -3.61 17.48
CA GLY A 243 -17.09 -5.05 17.36
C GLY A 243 -15.82 -5.83 17.07
N GLY A 244 -14.93 -5.27 16.25
CA GLY A 244 -13.62 -5.87 15.94
C GLY A 244 -12.77 -6.07 17.19
N ARG A 245 -12.72 -5.08 18.07
CA ARG A 245 -12.06 -5.15 19.37
C ARG A 245 -12.60 -6.30 20.23
N LYS A 246 -13.94 -6.44 20.33
CA LYS A 246 -14.58 -7.55 21.05
C LYS A 246 -14.18 -8.92 20.48
N ILE A 247 -14.13 -9.07 19.16
CA ILE A 247 -13.75 -10.34 18.51
C ILE A 247 -12.26 -10.63 18.72
N LEU A 248 -11.40 -9.63 18.53
CA LEU A 248 -9.96 -9.76 18.66
C LEU A 248 -9.55 -10.11 20.10
N GLU A 249 -10.14 -9.46 21.11
CA GLU A 249 -9.91 -9.77 22.53
C GLU A 249 -10.23 -11.23 22.85
N ARG A 250 -11.36 -11.75 22.34
CA ARG A 250 -11.73 -13.17 22.52
C ARG A 250 -10.75 -14.11 21.82
N ARG A 251 -10.31 -13.79 20.60
CA ARG A 251 -9.40 -14.64 19.80
C ARG A 251 -7.99 -14.68 20.37
N LEU A 252 -7.49 -13.55 20.87
CA LEU A 252 -6.19 -13.41 21.51
C LEU A 252 -6.22 -13.59 23.03
N GLN A 253 -7.33 -14.08 23.60
CA GLN A 253 -7.40 -14.43 25.01
C GLN A 253 -6.49 -15.62 25.28
N ILE A 254 -5.58 -15.47 26.24
CA ILE A 254 -4.73 -16.54 26.74
C ILE A 254 -5.46 -17.21 27.90
N SER A 255 -5.56 -18.53 27.86
CA SER A 255 -6.24 -19.33 28.87
C SER A 255 -5.43 -20.57 29.19
N GLU A 256 -5.32 -20.93 30.47
CA GLU A 256 -4.59 -22.12 30.94
C GLU A 256 -5.11 -23.44 30.33
N LYS A 257 -6.36 -23.44 29.85
CA LYS A 257 -6.97 -24.58 29.13
C LYS A 257 -6.41 -24.79 27.72
N GLN A 258 -5.72 -23.79 27.14
CA GLN A 258 -5.16 -23.89 25.80
C GLN A 258 -3.86 -24.70 25.82
N HIS A 259 -3.54 -25.34 24.69
CA HIS A 259 -2.22 -25.95 24.50
C HIS A 259 -1.11 -24.89 24.61
N ALA A 260 0.07 -25.26 25.13
CA ALA A 260 1.16 -24.32 25.37
C ALA A 260 1.59 -23.56 24.10
N GLU A 261 1.54 -24.22 22.95
CA GLU A 261 1.83 -23.61 21.64
C GLU A 261 0.86 -22.47 21.29
N LEU A 262 -0.43 -22.63 21.59
CA LEU A 262 -1.46 -21.61 21.33
C LEU A 262 -1.34 -20.42 22.28
N GLN A 263 -0.92 -20.66 23.52
CA GLN A 263 -0.63 -19.60 24.50
C GLN A 263 0.58 -18.78 24.04
N SER A 264 1.68 -19.46 23.73
CA SER A 264 2.92 -18.84 23.27
C SER A 264 2.70 -18.00 22.01
N LEU A 265 1.95 -18.51 21.03
CA LEU A 265 1.60 -17.75 19.81
C LEU A 265 0.92 -16.42 20.14
N ARG A 266 -0.09 -16.43 21.02
CA ARG A 266 -0.85 -15.23 21.42
C ARG A 266 -0.01 -14.24 22.23
N GLU A 267 0.83 -14.74 23.13
CA GLU A 267 1.79 -13.93 23.89
C GLU A 267 2.73 -13.21 22.94
N HIS A 268 3.27 -13.93 21.96
CA HIS A 268 4.22 -13.33 21.06
C HIS A 268 3.58 -12.33 20.08
N ILE A 269 2.38 -12.61 19.57
CA ILE A 269 1.66 -11.62 18.73
C ILE A 269 1.54 -10.30 19.49
N LYS A 270 1.15 -10.34 20.77
CA LYS A 270 1.04 -9.14 21.64
C LYS A 270 2.39 -8.47 21.93
N SER A 271 3.49 -9.22 21.97
CA SER A 271 4.81 -8.68 22.25
C SER A 271 5.48 -8.05 21.02
N CYS A 272 5.11 -8.46 19.80
CA CYS A 272 5.80 -8.03 18.58
C CYS A 272 5.26 -6.72 17.97
N PHE A 273 3.97 -6.41 18.18
CA PHE A 273 3.32 -5.22 17.61
C PHE A 273 3.03 -4.17 18.69
N SER A 274 3.34 -2.90 18.42
CA SER A 274 3.01 -1.78 19.30
C SER A 274 1.50 -1.58 19.46
N GLU A 275 0.75 -1.80 18.39
CA GLU A 275 -0.70 -1.68 18.34
C GLU A 275 -1.28 -2.85 17.54
N ILE A 276 -2.34 -3.46 18.07
CA ILE A 276 -3.12 -4.48 17.35
C ILE A 276 -4.58 -4.09 17.45
N SER A 277 -5.19 -3.82 16.30
CA SER A 277 -6.58 -3.40 16.17
C SER A 277 -7.31 -4.33 15.21
N CYS A 278 -8.64 -4.34 15.29
CA CYS A 278 -9.48 -5.18 14.44
C CYS A 278 -10.70 -4.39 13.99
N PHE A 279 -11.08 -4.55 12.73
CA PHE A 279 -12.25 -3.90 12.14
C PHE A 279 -13.08 -4.96 11.40
N LEU A 280 -14.38 -4.99 11.68
CA LEU A 280 -15.32 -5.93 11.05
C LEU A 280 -16.05 -5.22 9.91
N MET A 281 -15.85 -5.70 8.69
CA MET A 281 -16.51 -5.19 7.49
C MET A 281 -17.73 -6.05 7.13
N PRO A 282 -18.88 -5.46 6.77
CA PRO A 282 -19.98 -6.19 6.17
C PRO A 282 -19.59 -6.74 4.79
N HIS A 283 -20.46 -7.58 4.23
CA HIS A 283 -20.33 -8.02 2.85
C HIS A 283 -20.70 -6.87 1.88
N PRO A 284 -19.94 -6.61 0.80
CA PRO A 284 -20.16 -5.45 -0.09
C PRO A 284 -21.40 -5.55 -0.99
N GLY A 285 -22.04 -6.72 -1.02
CA GLY A 285 -23.23 -7.02 -1.83
C GLY A 285 -22.96 -8.05 -2.92
N LEU A 286 -24.00 -8.78 -3.32
CA LEU A 286 -23.88 -9.84 -4.34
C LEU A 286 -23.50 -9.29 -5.71
N LYS A 287 -23.88 -8.04 -6.02
CA LYS A 287 -23.46 -7.37 -7.26
C LYS A 287 -21.95 -7.25 -7.33
N VAL A 288 -21.30 -6.80 -6.26
CA VAL A 288 -19.83 -6.68 -6.17
C VAL A 288 -19.16 -8.05 -6.29
N ALA A 289 -19.70 -9.07 -5.61
CA ALA A 289 -19.08 -10.39 -5.55
C ALA A 289 -19.23 -11.22 -6.84
N THR A 290 -20.34 -11.05 -7.59
CA THR A 290 -20.72 -11.99 -8.67
C THR A 290 -20.83 -11.36 -10.05
N ASN A 291 -20.95 -10.04 -10.17
CA ASN A 291 -21.11 -9.40 -11.47
C ASN A 291 -19.74 -9.20 -12.15
N PRO A 292 -19.46 -9.85 -13.29
CA PRO A 292 -18.18 -9.71 -13.99
C PRO A 292 -17.97 -8.32 -14.62
N LYS A 293 -19.04 -7.51 -14.73
CA LYS A 293 -18.99 -6.13 -15.26
C LYS A 293 -18.93 -5.06 -14.18
N PHE A 294 -18.80 -5.46 -12.91
CA PHE A 294 -18.66 -4.50 -11.82
C PHE A 294 -17.30 -3.79 -11.92
N ASP A 295 -17.32 -2.45 -11.87
CA ASP A 295 -16.15 -1.58 -12.02
C ASP A 295 -15.96 -0.62 -10.84
N GLY A 296 -16.51 -0.95 -9.67
CA GLY A 296 -16.21 -0.25 -8.42
C GLY A 296 -17.13 0.93 -8.09
N ARG A 297 -18.15 1.21 -8.92
CA ARG A 297 -19.11 2.28 -8.66
C ARG A 297 -19.88 2.07 -7.35
N LEU A 298 -19.94 3.11 -6.51
CA LEU A 298 -20.57 3.07 -5.18
C LEU A 298 -22.09 2.80 -5.22
N LYS A 299 -22.78 3.10 -6.32
CA LYS A 299 -24.22 2.80 -6.47
C LYS A 299 -24.54 1.30 -6.44
N ASP A 300 -23.54 0.46 -6.76
CA ASP A 300 -23.70 -0.99 -6.80
C ASP A 300 -23.15 -1.68 -5.54
N ILE A 301 -22.72 -0.89 -4.55
CA ILE A 301 -22.20 -1.35 -3.25
C ILE A 301 -23.26 -1.12 -2.17
N GLU A 302 -23.42 -2.10 -1.28
CA GLU A 302 -24.37 -2.05 -0.17
C GLU A 302 -24.13 -0.84 0.77
N PRO A 303 -25.20 -0.21 1.31
CA PRO A 303 -25.08 0.96 2.19
C PRO A 303 -24.20 0.72 3.42
N ASP A 304 -24.40 -0.38 4.15
CA ASP A 304 -23.65 -0.70 5.38
C ASP A 304 -22.14 -0.84 5.11
N PHE A 305 -21.77 -1.32 3.92
CA PHE A 305 -20.37 -1.40 3.49
C PHE A 305 -19.78 -0.03 3.24
N LYS A 306 -20.53 0.89 2.63
CA LYS A 306 -20.10 2.27 2.44
C LYS A 306 -19.97 2.99 3.78
N GLU A 307 -20.92 2.81 4.70
CA GLU A 307 -20.81 3.36 6.04
C GLU A 307 -19.56 2.84 6.76
N SER A 308 -19.30 1.54 6.69
CA SER A 308 -18.10 0.93 7.28
C SER A 308 -16.80 1.44 6.63
N LEU A 309 -16.77 1.60 5.30
CA LEU A 309 -15.64 2.21 4.59
C LEU A 309 -15.41 3.66 5.04
N SER A 310 -16.48 4.43 5.27
CA SER A 310 -16.39 5.85 5.67
C SER A 310 -15.71 6.03 7.03
N GLN A 311 -15.75 4.99 7.87
CA GLN A 311 -15.07 4.94 9.16
C GLN A 311 -13.67 4.34 9.02
N LEU A 312 -13.53 3.20 8.33
CA LEU A 312 -12.28 2.46 8.22
C LEU A 312 -11.15 3.29 7.59
N VAL A 313 -11.44 3.97 6.47
CA VAL A 313 -10.38 4.62 5.69
C VAL A 313 -9.72 5.78 6.46
N PRO A 314 -10.47 6.69 7.12
CA PRO A 314 -9.87 7.68 8.01
C PRO A 314 -9.11 7.09 9.21
N ILE A 315 -9.60 5.99 9.81
CA ILE A 315 -8.89 5.30 10.90
C ILE A 315 -7.50 4.85 10.47
N LEU A 316 -7.32 4.51 9.19
CA LEU A 316 -6.03 4.07 8.65
C LEU A 316 -5.14 5.21 8.15
N LEU A 317 -5.75 6.26 7.59
CA LEU A 317 -5.02 7.22 6.75
C LEU A 317 -5.21 8.69 7.13
N ALA A 318 -6.02 9.03 8.14
CA ALA A 318 -6.08 10.40 8.61
C ALA A 318 -4.70 10.85 9.17
N PRO A 319 -4.31 12.12 9.03
CA PRO A 319 -2.99 12.62 9.46
C PRO A 319 -2.58 12.24 10.89
N GLU A 320 -3.54 12.18 11.81
CA GLU A 320 -3.35 11.78 13.21
C GLU A 320 -3.11 10.28 13.42
N ASN A 321 -3.50 9.44 12.45
CA ASN A 321 -3.38 7.99 12.51
C ASN A 321 -2.18 7.46 11.72
N LEU A 322 -1.51 8.33 10.95
CA LEU A 322 -0.31 7.96 10.20
C LEU A 322 0.88 7.70 11.14
N LEU A 323 1.50 6.54 10.98
CA LEU A 323 2.65 6.13 11.79
C LEU A 323 3.93 6.18 10.96
N LEU A 324 4.87 7.05 11.35
CA LEU A 324 6.22 7.06 10.77
C LEU A 324 6.86 5.69 11.00
N LYS A 325 7.46 5.13 9.95
CA LYS A 325 8.14 3.85 10.03
C LYS A 325 9.32 3.94 10.96
N GLU A 326 9.33 3.08 11.96
CA GLU A 326 10.45 2.90 12.88
C GLU A 326 11.06 1.50 12.71
N ILE A 327 12.39 1.45 12.72
CA ILE A 327 13.16 0.22 12.77
C ILE A 327 14.20 0.39 13.88
N SER A 328 14.19 -0.52 14.85
CA SER A 328 15.04 -0.44 16.06
C SER A 328 14.91 0.90 16.81
N GLY A 329 13.70 1.47 16.84
CA GLY A 329 13.40 2.75 17.51
C GLY A 329 13.87 4.00 16.76
N VAL A 330 14.37 3.86 15.53
CA VAL A 330 14.80 4.98 14.69
C VAL A 330 13.81 5.18 13.54
N GLN A 331 13.38 6.43 13.35
CA GLN A 331 12.51 6.81 12.24
C GLN A 331 13.25 6.69 10.91
N VAL A 332 12.61 6.05 9.94
CA VAL A 332 13.20 5.69 8.65
C VAL A 332 12.86 6.75 7.61
N LYS A 333 13.86 7.20 6.84
CA LYS A 333 13.64 8.05 5.67
C LYS A 333 13.35 7.23 4.42
N ALA A 334 12.71 7.84 3.42
CA ALA A 334 12.39 7.18 2.16
C ALA A 334 13.65 6.61 1.46
N LYS A 335 14.79 7.33 1.48
CA LYS A 335 16.04 6.81 0.92
C LYS A 335 16.62 5.62 1.67
N ASP A 336 16.43 5.57 2.98
CA ASP A 336 16.92 4.49 3.83
C ASP A 336 16.05 3.23 3.63
N LEU A 337 14.74 3.40 3.38
CA LEU A 337 13.81 2.32 3.07
C LEU A 337 14.28 1.47 1.88
N VAL A 338 14.93 2.08 0.88
CA VAL A 338 15.54 1.35 -0.25
C VAL A 338 16.58 0.33 0.23
N GLN A 339 17.42 0.69 1.21
CA GLN A 339 18.43 -0.22 1.75
C GLN A 339 17.79 -1.36 2.54
N TYR A 340 16.73 -1.10 3.31
CA TYR A 340 15.98 -2.15 3.98
C TYR A 340 15.35 -3.14 3.00
N PHE A 341 14.73 -2.64 1.92
CA PHE A 341 14.22 -3.51 0.84
C PHE A 341 15.31 -4.40 0.27
N LYS A 342 16.50 -3.84 -0.03
CA LYS A 342 17.65 -4.60 -0.55
C LYS A 342 18.11 -5.67 0.43
N SER A 343 18.37 -5.30 1.68
CA SER A 343 18.87 -6.23 2.71
C SER A 343 17.86 -7.35 3.01
N TYR A 344 16.58 -7.01 3.17
CA TYR A 344 15.56 -8.00 3.45
C TYR A 344 15.31 -8.93 2.26
N LEU A 345 15.20 -8.42 1.02
CA LEU A 345 15.03 -9.32 -0.12
C LEU A 345 16.22 -10.24 -0.35
N ASN A 346 17.45 -9.75 -0.16
CA ASN A 346 18.64 -10.60 -0.22
C ASN A 346 18.58 -11.73 0.82
N LEU A 347 18.14 -11.44 2.05
CA LEU A 347 17.97 -12.44 3.09
C LEU A 347 16.93 -13.51 2.72
N PHE A 348 15.83 -13.12 2.11
CA PHE A 348 14.75 -14.03 1.71
C PHE A 348 14.99 -14.74 0.37
N SER A 349 16.11 -14.45 -0.31
CA SER A 349 16.48 -15.04 -1.61
C SER A 349 17.06 -16.47 -1.55
N GLY A 350 17.36 -16.97 -0.35
CA GLY A 350 17.88 -18.33 -0.12
C GLY A 350 16.90 -19.45 -0.47
N ASP A 351 17.23 -20.71 -0.18
CA ASP A 351 16.32 -21.85 -0.42
C ASP A 351 15.39 -22.14 0.78
N GLU A 352 15.69 -21.59 1.94
CA GLU A 352 14.93 -21.73 3.19
C GLU A 352 14.41 -20.37 3.67
N LEU A 353 13.37 -20.38 4.52
CA LEU A 353 12.98 -19.17 5.24
C LEU A 353 14.14 -18.77 6.17
N PRO A 354 14.52 -17.49 6.21
CA PRO A 354 15.66 -17.08 7.01
C PRO A 354 15.39 -17.32 8.49
N GLU A 355 16.42 -17.79 9.20
CA GLU A 355 16.33 -17.91 10.64
C GLU A 355 16.09 -16.53 11.28
N PRO A 356 15.31 -16.46 12.38
CA PRO A 356 15.07 -15.22 13.11
C PRO A 356 16.34 -14.42 13.46
N LYS A 357 17.46 -15.10 13.75
CA LYS A 357 18.76 -14.46 14.00
C LYS A 357 19.31 -13.76 12.76
N SER A 358 19.20 -14.38 11.58
CA SER A 358 19.64 -13.81 10.32
C SER A 358 18.84 -12.57 9.96
N MET A 359 17.54 -12.54 10.30
CA MET A 359 16.70 -11.34 10.15
C MET A 359 17.18 -10.17 11.02
N LEU A 360 17.62 -10.44 12.25
CA LEU A 360 18.22 -9.39 13.10
C LEU A 360 19.52 -8.86 12.52
N VAL A 361 20.40 -9.75 12.08
CA VAL A 361 21.68 -9.38 11.47
C VAL A 361 21.43 -8.51 10.23
N ALA A 362 20.52 -8.91 9.35
CA ALA A 362 20.18 -8.13 8.16
C ALA A 362 19.61 -6.74 8.51
N THR A 363 18.81 -6.63 9.58
CA THR A 363 18.31 -5.34 10.08
C THR A 363 19.46 -4.48 10.59
N ALA A 364 20.34 -5.03 11.42
CA ALA A 364 21.49 -4.31 11.94
C ALA A 364 22.46 -3.86 10.83
N GLU A 365 22.70 -4.71 9.83
CA GLU A 365 23.50 -4.37 8.65
C GLU A 365 22.87 -3.23 7.85
N ALA A 366 21.56 -3.28 7.58
CA ALA A 366 20.85 -2.21 6.88
C ALA A 366 20.90 -0.88 7.66
N ASN A 367 20.68 -0.92 8.98
CA ASN A 367 20.80 0.25 9.87
C ASN A 367 22.20 0.88 9.76
N ASN A 368 23.24 0.05 9.88
CA ASN A 368 24.63 0.49 9.85
C ASN A 368 25.02 1.07 8.48
N LEU A 369 24.62 0.41 7.37
CA LEU A 369 24.87 0.90 6.02
C LEU A 369 24.19 2.25 5.76
N SER A 370 22.94 2.41 6.20
CA SER A 370 22.22 3.69 6.13
C SER A 370 22.93 4.78 6.93
N ALA A 371 23.34 4.49 8.16
CA ALA A 371 24.05 5.45 9.01
C ALA A 371 25.39 5.88 8.41
N VAL A 372 26.16 4.95 7.83
CA VAL A 372 27.42 5.24 7.13
C VAL A 372 27.18 6.13 5.91
N ALA A 373 26.16 5.84 5.10
CA ALA A 373 25.82 6.64 3.93
C ALA A 373 25.42 8.08 4.33
N SER A 374 24.57 8.21 5.36
CA SER A 374 24.14 9.51 5.90
C SER A 374 25.31 10.33 6.47
N ALA A 375 26.21 9.69 7.23
CA ALA A 375 27.40 10.37 7.78
C ALA A 375 28.36 10.84 6.69
N ARG A 376 28.53 10.03 5.64
CA ARG A 376 29.36 10.39 4.48
C ARG A 376 28.76 11.55 3.69
N GLU A 377 27.47 11.53 3.43
CA GLU A 377 26.76 12.61 2.75
C GLU A 377 26.84 13.92 3.53
N MET A 378 26.63 13.87 4.86
CA MET A 378 26.79 15.03 5.74
C MET A 378 28.22 15.59 5.69
N TYR A 379 29.24 14.72 5.76
CA TYR A 379 30.63 15.16 5.64
C TYR A 379 30.91 15.83 4.30
N SER A 380 30.52 15.21 3.18
CA SER A 380 30.70 15.79 1.84
C SER A 380 30.00 17.13 1.71
N SER A 381 28.75 17.23 2.14
CA SER A 381 27.98 18.48 2.09
C SER A 381 28.63 19.62 2.88
N LEU A 382 29.13 19.33 4.09
CA LEU A 382 29.82 20.32 4.92
C LEU A 382 31.18 20.71 4.34
N MET A 383 31.92 19.76 3.76
CA MET A 383 33.23 20.01 3.17
C MET A 383 33.13 20.80 1.86
N ASP A 384 32.15 20.51 1.00
CA ASP A 384 31.91 21.25 -0.25
C ASP A 384 31.59 22.73 0.02
N GLY A 385 31.06 23.05 1.21
CA GLY A 385 30.84 24.42 1.66
C GLY A 385 32.09 25.12 2.21
N VAL A 386 33.16 24.38 2.52
CA VAL A 386 34.37 24.90 3.19
C VAL A 386 35.59 24.92 2.26
N CYS A 387 35.81 23.88 1.46
CA CYS A 387 37.01 23.77 0.62
C CYS A 387 36.79 23.04 -0.70
#